data_AF-L0AWU3-F1
#
_entry.id   AF-L0AWU3-F1
#
_cell.length_a   1.000
_cell.length_b   1.000
_cell.length_c   1.000
_cell.angle_alpha   90.00
_cell.angle_beta   90.00
_cell.angle_gamma   90.00
#
_symmetry.space_group_name_H-M   'P 1'
#
loop_
_entity.id
_entity.type
_entity.pdbx_description
1 polymer ?
#
loop_
_entity_poly.entity_id
_entity_poly.type
_entity_poly.pdbx_seq_one_letter_code
_entity_poly.pdbx_strand_id
1 'polypeptide(L)'
;MSGIVPLKFFLFVLFGKTIAAPSLGNKISINLDISGDAPEQVGSLPSVEYPGAVNYFMKRTYYFSHVMGSISDAGEIILEDPQVTSRRVLVLTREDGTKYVKVSNRYKNFRGRSNRKIVEFIRRPVDFYYTQIFRAPLKLNVKTYDDDSFIKVENGETGKVFTIRDELKDELVIGAVNYGEYNINHDIEGLMERTVRVVEGRVVYIIIVSKYVNGIEFEMKYKFVDGRIPSLSRFSITVNILKLR
;
A
#
# COMPACT_ATOMS: atom_id res chain seq x y z
N MET A 1 -39.74 -48.47 -44.37
CA MET A 1 -38.40 -48.01 -44.80
C MET A 1 -37.83 -47.14 -43.69
N SER A 2 -37.04 -47.73 -42.79
CA SER A 2 -36.44 -47.04 -41.64
C SER A 2 -34.94 -46.93 -41.88
N GLY A 3 -34.45 -45.70 -42.08
CA GLY A 3 -33.03 -45.40 -42.28
C GLY A 3 -32.33 -45.16 -40.95
N ILE A 4 -31.35 -46.01 -40.64
CA ILE A 4 -30.48 -45.90 -39.48
C ILE A 4 -29.35 -44.90 -39.82
N VAL A 5 -29.32 -43.76 -39.14
CA VAL A 5 -28.22 -42.78 -39.27
C VAL A 5 -27.10 -43.18 -38.31
N PRO A 6 -25.85 -43.38 -38.77
CA PRO A 6 -24.76 -43.75 -37.89
C PRO A 6 -24.28 -42.53 -37.08
N LEU A 7 -24.37 -42.66 -35.76
CA LEU A 7 -23.87 -41.70 -34.78
C LEU A 7 -22.33 -41.70 -34.80
N LYS A 8 -21.73 -40.75 -35.51
CA LYS A 8 -20.27 -40.53 -35.51
C LYS A 8 -19.85 -39.89 -34.18
N PHE A 9 -19.32 -40.70 -33.28
CA PHE A 9 -18.60 -40.23 -32.09
C PHE A 9 -17.27 -39.57 -32.52
N PHE A 10 -17.22 -38.24 -32.50
CA PHE A 10 -15.98 -37.49 -32.60
C PHE A 10 -15.27 -37.52 -31.24
N LEU A 11 -14.30 -38.41 -31.10
CA LEU A 11 -13.40 -38.45 -29.95
C LEU A 11 -12.44 -37.25 -30.05
N PHE A 12 -12.79 -36.12 -29.46
CA PHE A 12 -11.83 -35.03 -29.23
C PHE A 12 -10.81 -35.54 -28.21
N VAL A 13 -9.68 -36.05 -28.70
CA VAL A 13 -8.49 -36.26 -27.88
C VAL A 13 -8.02 -34.86 -27.49
N LEU A 14 -8.51 -34.39 -26.34
CA LEU A 14 -7.90 -33.30 -25.60
C LEU A 14 -6.50 -33.79 -25.24
N PHE A 15 -5.54 -33.54 -26.12
CA PHE A 15 -4.15 -33.39 -25.74
C PHE A 15 -4.10 -32.18 -24.81
N GLY A 16 -4.52 -32.41 -23.56
CA GLY A 16 -4.19 -31.57 -22.44
C GLY A 16 -2.68 -31.55 -22.42
N LYS A 17 -2.09 -30.54 -23.09
CA LYS A 17 -0.73 -30.12 -22.80
C LYS A 17 -0.76 -29.86 -21.31
N THR A 18 -0.28 -30.83 -20.53
CA THR A 18 0.20 -30.60 -19.19
C THR A 18 1.37 -29.64 -19.38
N ILE A 19 1.04 -28.36 -19.51
CA ILE A 19 1.98 -27.28 -19.30
C ILE A 19 2.33 -27.46 -17.84
N ALA A 20 3.40 -28.23 -17.59
CA ALA A 20 4.03 -28.32 -16.30
C ALA A 20 4.16 -26.86 -15.85
N ALA A 21 3.42 -26.49 -14.81
CA ALA A 21 3.43 -25.12 -14.32
C ALA A 21 4.90 -24.78 -14.11
N PRO A 22 5.44 -23.76 -14.79
CA PRO A 22 6.86 -23.45 -14.71
C PRO A 22 7.23 -23.44 -13.23
N SER A 23 8.15 -24.35 -12.86
CA SER A 23 8.73 -24.39 -11.52
C SER A 23 9.04 -22.97 -11.12
N LEU A 24 8.70 -22.56 -9.89
CA LEU A 24 8.76 -21.21 -9.31
C LEU A 24 10.02 -20.40 -9.72
N GLY A 25 10.09 -19.98 -10.97
CA GLY A 25 11.36 -19.97 -11.70
C GLY A 25 11.40 -18.80 -12.65
N ASN A 26 12.58 -18.18 -12.64
CA ASN A 26 13.11 -17.13 -13.52
C ASN A 26 12.06 -16.50 -14.44
N LYS A 27 11.18 -15.69 -13.85
CA LYS A 27 10.34 -14.78 -14.64
C LYS A 27 11.27 -13.85 -15.41
N ILE A 28 10.87 -13.50 -16.63
CA ILE A 28 11.59 -12.54 -17.45
C ILE A 28 11.44 -11.17 -16.78
N SER A 29 12.57 -10.56 -16.43
CA SER A 29 12.63 -9.24 -15.83
C SER A 29 12.43 -8.17 -16.92
N ILE A 30 11.44 -7.29 -16.72
CA ILE A 30 11.16 -6.16 -17.60
C ILE A 30 11.42 -4.87 -16.85
N ASN A 31 12.45 -4.12 -17.26
CA ASN A 31 12.79 -2.85 -16.64
C ASN A 31 11.74 -1.80 -17.02
N LEU A 32 11.37 -0.97 -16.04
CA LEU A 32 10.42 0.12 -16.22
C LEU A 32 11.15 1.45 -16.05
N ASP A 33 11.18 2.26 -17.10
CA ASP A 33 11.52 3.68 -16.99
C ASP A 33 10.23 4.50 -16.88
N ILE A 34 10.06 5.21 -15.76
CA ILE A 34 8.86 6.00 -15.49
C ILE A 34 8.84 7.37 -16.19
N SER A 35 9.93 7.75 -16.87
CA SER A 35 10.02 8.98 -17.67
C SER A 35 9.50 8.82 -19.10
N GLY A 36 9.42 7.58 -19.59
CA GLY A 36 9.08 7.27 -20.97
C GLY A 36 7.84 6.40 -21.11
N ASP A 37 7.68 5.83 -22.30
CA ASP A 37 6.59 4.90 -22.58
C ASP A 37 6.79 3.58 -21.83
N ALA A 38 5.73 3.11 -21.18
CA ALA A 38 5.75 1.83 -20.50
C ALA A 38 5.93 0.69 -21.53
N PRO A 39 6.76 -0.32 -21.26
CA PRO A 39 6.86 -1.51 -22.10
C PRO A 39 5.50 -2.17 -22.30
N GLU A 40 5.29 -2.86 -23.42
CA GLU A 40 4.01 -3.47 -23.78
C GLU A 40 3.45 -4.41 -22.69
N GLN A 41 4.32 -5.04 -21.90
CA GLN A 41 3.95 -5.96 -20.83
C GLN A 41 3.41 -5.24 -19.59
N VAL A 42 3.70 -3.96 -19.44
CA VAL A 42 3.30 -3.13 -18.31
C VAL A 42 2.04 -2.35 -18.68
N GLY A 43 1.02 -2.44 -17.83
CA GLY A 43 -0.18 -1.61 -17.89
C GLY A 43 -0.03 -0.41 -16.97
N SER A 44 -0.69 0.68 -17.33
CA SER A 44 -0.82 1.88 -16.52
C SER A 44 -2.30 2.19 -16.29
N LEU A 45 -2.66 2.62 -15.07
CA LEU A 45 -4.00 3.09 -14.73
C LEU A 45 -3.91 4.28 -13.77
N PRO A 46 -4.77 5.30 -13.91
CA PRO A 46 -4.86 6.36 -12.91
C PRO A 46 -5.14 5.81 -11.52
N SER A 47 -4.55 6.42 -10.49
CA SER A 47 -4.79 6.05 -9.10
C SER A 47 -6.08 6.68 -8.56
N VAL A 48 -6.88 5.87 -7.86
CA VAL A 48 -8.05 6.36 -7.11
C VAL A 48 -7.63 6.92 -5.75
N GLU A 49 -6.61 6.33 -5.12
CA GLU A 49 -6.12 6.75 -3.79
C GLU A 49 -5.33 8.06 -3.85
N TYR A 50 -4.62 8.30 -4.97
CA TYR A 50 -3.77 9.47 -5.15
C TYR A 50 -4.14 10.18 -6.46
N PRO A 51 -5.02 11.18 -6.44
CA PRO A 51 -5.41 11.92 -7.64
C PRO A 51 -4.19 12.43 -8.42
N GLY A 52 -4.19 12.27 -9.74
CA GLY A 52 -3.06 12.62 -10.61
C GLY A 52 -1.93 11.59 -10.66
N ALA A 53 -1.92 10.58 -9.78
CA ALA A 53 -0.92 9.52 -9.82
C ALA A 53 -1.24 8.44 -10.86
N VAL A 54 -0.20 7.79 -11.37
CA VAL A 54 -0.28 6.66 -12.30
C VAL A 54 0.22 5.39 -11.61
N ASN A 55 -0.57 4.33 -11.64
CA ASN A 55 -0.20 2.99 -11.20
C ASN A 55 0.28 2.15 -12.38
N TYR A 56 1.52 1.69 -12.30
CA TYR A 56 2.11 0.70 -13.20
C TYR A 56 2.01 -0.70 -12.60
N PHE A 57 1.59 -1.65 -13.40
CA PHE A 57 1.44 -3.05 -13.02
C PHE A 57 1.70 -3.96 -14.22
N MET A 58 2.10 -5.21 -13.96
CA MET A 58 2.25 -6.19 -15.03
C MET A 58 0.87 -6.56 -15.60
N LYS A 59 0.67 -6.54 -16.92
CA LYS A 59 -0.63 -6.91 -17.51
C LYS A 59 -0.94 -8.39 -17.25
N ARG A 60 -2.24 -8.73 -17.25
CA ARG A 60 -2.72 -10.06 -16.84
C ARG A 60 -2.12 -11.21 -17.65
N THR A 61 -1.96 -11.01 -18.95
CA THR A 61 -1.38 -11.98 -19.89
C THR A 61 0.09 -12.31 -19.59
N TYR A 62 0.82 -11.42 -18.93
CA TYR A 62 2.24 -11.55 -18.65
C TYR A 62 2.56 -11.87 -17.18
N TYR A 63 1.58 -11.89 -16.27
CA TYR A 63 1.82 -12.08 -14.82
C TYR A 63 2.60 -13.35 -14.45
N PHE A 64 2.44 -14.44 -15.20
CA PHE A 64 3.09 -15.72 -14.90
C PHE A 64 4.49 -15.83 -15.50
N SER A 65 4.74 -15.17 -16.63
CA SER A 65 6.00 -15.25 -17.37
C SER A 65 6.95 -14.10 -17.08
N HIS A 66 6.44 -12.94 -16.65
CA HIS A 66 7.21 -11.72 -16.48
C HIS A 66 7.07 -11.13 -15.08
N VAL A 67 8.08 -10.37 -14.69
CA VAL A 67 8.10 -9.52 -13.51
C VAL A 67 8.68 -8.16 -13.87
N MET A 68 8.17 -7.11 -13.25
CA MET A 68 8.76 -5.78 -13.41
C MET A 68 10.08 -5.74 -12.62
N GLY A 69 11.16 -5.57 -13.37
CA GLY A 69 12.55 -5.54 -12.95
C GLY A 69 12.94 -4.21 -12.33
N SER A 70 14.10 -3.67 -12.72
CA SER A 70 14.56 -2.37 -12.22
C SER A 70 13.57 -1.26 -12.55
N ILE A 71 13.45 -0.30 -11.64
CA ILE A 71 12.68 0.93 -11.84
C ILE A 71 13.66 2.07 -12.01
N SER A 72 13.53 2.83 -13.09
CA SER A 72 14.34 4.02 -13.38
C SER A 72 13.48 5.23 -13.75
N ASP A 73 14.05 6.43 -13.68
CA ASP A 73 13.46 7.68 -14.19
C ASP A 73 14.51 8.42 -15.00
N ALA A 74 14.34 8.47 -16.32
CA ALA A 74 15.29 9.05 -17.27
C ALA A 74 16.69 8.41 -17.16
N GLY A 75 16.72 7.08 -17.08
CA GLY A 75 17.95 6.28 -16.94
C GLY A 75 18.55 6.20 -15.53
N GLU A 76 18.10 7.02 -14.57
CA GLU A 76 18.52 6.92 -13.16
C GLU A 76 17.80 5.76 -12.47
N ILE A 77 18.53 4.76 -11.97
CA ILE A 77 17.92 3.61 -11.26
C ILE A 77 17.45 4.06 -9.87
N ILE A 78 16.15 3.94 -9.63
CA ILE A 78 15.50 4.20 -8.34
C ILE A 78 15.55 2.96 -7.44
N LEU A 79 15.22 1.79 -8.01
CA LEU A 79 15.16 0.53 -7.26
C LEU A 79 15.39 -0.68 -8.16
N GLU A 80 16.33 -1.53 -7.75
CA GLU A 80 16.56 -2.85 -8.33
C GLU A 80 16.45 -3.92 -7.25
N ASP A 81 15.66 -4.97 -7.50
CA ASP A 81 15.60 -6.13 -6.62
C ASP A 81 15.17 -7.36 -7.43
N PRO A 82 16.10 -8.30 -7.71
CA PRO A 82 15.83 -9.46 -8.56
C PRO A 82 15.01 -10.54 -7.85
N GLN A 83 14.81 -10.46 -6.54
CA GLN A 83 14.08 -11.48 -5.76
C GLN A 83 12.56 -11.26 -5.76
N VAL A 84 12.10 -10.16 -6.35
CA VAL A 84 10.68 -9.81 -6.38
C VAL A 84 9.89 -10.77 -7.27
N THR A 85 8.74 -11.23 -6.77
CA THR A 85 7.83 -12.13 -7.52
C THR A 85 6.70 -11.37 -8.23
N SER A 86 6.39 -10.17 -7.73
CA SER A 86 5.44 -9.21 -8.32
C SER A 86 5.73 -7.82 -7.77
N ARG A 87 5.68 -6.81 -8.64
CA ARG A 87 5.93 -5.42 -8.31
C ARG A 87 4.81 -4.54 -8.89
N ARG A 88 4.44 -3.50 -8.13
CA ARG A 88 3.59 -2.39 -8.59
C ARG A 88 4.29 -1.10 -8.26
N VAL A 89 4.18 -0.11 -9.13
CA VAL A 89 4.81 1.20 -8.96
C VAL A 89 3.72 2.25 -9.09
N LEU A 90 3.60 3.13 -8.12
CA LEU A 90 2.78 4.33 -8.22
C LEU A 90 3.71 5.53 -8.36
N VAL A 91 3.42 6.38 -9.34
CA VAL A 91 4.17 7.62 -9.61
C VAL A 91 3.21 8.79 -9.50
N LEU A 92 3.57 9.79 -8.72
CA LEU A 92 2.85 11.05 -8.57
C LEU A 92 3.82 12.20 -8.81
N THR A 93 3.48 13.09 -9.74
CA THR A 93 4.17 14.38 -9.89
C THR A 93 3.27 15.44 -9.28
N ARG A 94 3.78 16.16 -8.28
CA ARG A 94 3.08 17.26 -7.59
C ARG A 94 3.17 18.54 -8.41
N GLU A 95 2.38 19.54 -8.03
CA GLU A 95 2.31 20.84 -8.70
C GLU A 95 3.66 21.59 -8.66
N ASP A 96 4.44 21.41 -7.59
CA ASP A 96 5.79 21.98 -7.44
C ASP A 96 6.85 21.25 -8.27
N GLY A 97 6.48 20.18 -8.99
CA GLY A 97 7.39 19.32 -9.75
C GLY A 97 8.05 18.21 -8.93
N THR A 98 7.77 18.11 -7.62
CA THR A 98 8.24 17.02 -6.77
C THR A 98 7.66 15.69 -7.28
N LYS A 99 8.53 14.71 -7.52
CA LYS A 99 8.13 13.35 -7.89
C LYS A 99 8.13 12.44 -6.67
N TYR A 100 7.02 11.77 -6.44
CA TYR A 100 6.84 10.74 -5.43
C TYR A 100 6.65 9.38 -6.11
N VAL A 101 7.41 8.37 -5.67
CA VAL A 101 7.38 7.02 -6.23
C VAL A 101 7.18 6.01 -5.10
N LYS A 102 6.10 5.22 -5.17
CA LYS A 102 5.79 4.15 -4.21
C LYS A 102 5.89 2.80 -4.89
N VAL A 103 6.84 1.98 -4.46
CA VAL A 103 7.06 0.63 -5.00
C VAL A 103 6.55 -0.43 -4.02
N SER A 104 5.57 -1.22 -4.44
CA SER A 104 5.02 -2.34 -3.68
C SER A 104 5.53 -3.67 -4.24
N ASN A 105 6.48 -4.27 -3.54
CA ASN A 105 7.06 -5.57 -3.88
C ASN A 105 6.35 -6.70 -3.13
N ARG A 106 6.19 -7.85 -3.81
CA ARG A 106 5.79 -9.12 -3.21
C ARG A 106 6.90 -10.15 -3.37
N TYR A 107 7.15 -10.89 -2.30
CA TYR A 107 8.13 -11.96 -2.23
C TYR A 107 7.43 -13.25 -1.85
N LYS A 108 7.98 -14.39 -2.28
CA LYS A 108 7.59 -15.70 -1.76
C LYS A 108 8.69 -16.22 -0.88
N ASN A 109 8.37 -16.60 0.35
CA ASN A 109 9.34 -17.29 1.20
C ASN A 109 9.45 -18.78 0.84
N PHE A 110 10.37 -19.50 1.46
CA PHE A 110 10.57 -20.95 1.26
C PHE A 110 9.33 -21.80 1.55
N ARG A 111 8.37 -21.29 2.34
CA ARG A 111 7.08 -21.94 2.62
C ARG A 111 5.98 -21.55 1.62
N GLY A 112 6.33 -20.81 0.56
CA GLY A 112 5.39 -20.29 -0.44
C GLY A 112 4.49 -19.15 0.06
N ARG A 113 4.65 -18.67 1.31
CA ARG A 113 3.86 -17.55 1.83
C ARG A 113 4.31 -16.26 1.16
N SER A 114 3.33 -15.46 0.75
CA SER A 114 3.58 -14.16 0.15
C SER A 114 3.80 -13.12 1.25
N ASN A 115 4.95 -12.46 1.23
CA ASN A 115 5.23 -11.26 2.02
C ASN A 115 5.19 -10.05 1.10
N ARG A 116 4.76 -8.89 1.61
CA ARG A 116 4.78 -7.62 0.89
C ARG A 116 5.73 -6.66 1.60
N LYS A 117 6.42 -5.83 0.81
CA LYS A 117 7.21 -4.69 1.28
C LYS A 117 6.91 -3.50 0.38
N ILE A 118 6.67 -2.35 0.99
CA ILE A 118 6.45 -1.07 0.34
C ILE A 118 7.68 -0.22 0.65
N VAL A 119 8.21 0.42 -0.38
CA VAL A 119 9.30 1.39 -0.29
C VAL A 119 8.84 2.64 -1.02
N GLU A 120 9.09 3.80 -0.44
CA GLU A 120 8.70 5.09 -0.99
C GLU A 120 9.94 5.94 -1.23
N PHE A 121 9.91 6.69 -2.32
CA PHE A 121 10.98 7.57 -2.75
C PHE A 121 10.41 8.93 -3.12
N ILE A 122 11.21 9.97 -2.92
CA ILE A 122 10.90 11.35 -3.30
C ILE A 122 12.09 11.98 -3.99
N ARG A 123 11.82 12.79 -5.02
CA ARG A 123 12.78 13.67 -5.68
C ARG A 123 12.16 15.05 -5.83
N ARG A 124 12.67 16.03 -5.07
CA ARG A 124 12.27 17.43 -5.24
C ARG A 124 12.91 18.01 -6.52
N PRO A 125 12.41 19.13 -7.06
CA PRO A 125 12.96 19.71 -8.29
C PRO A 125 14.45 20.05 -8.24
N VAL A 126 14.96 20.36 -7.04
CA VAL A 126 16.38 20.68 -6.80
C VAL A 126 17.23 19.45 -6.49
N ASP A 127 16.61 18.29 -6.27
CA ASP A 127 17.30 17.07 -5.91
C ASP A 127 17.80 16.37 -7.18
N PHE A 128 19.08 16.02 -7.22
CA PHE A 128 19.67 15.27 -8.33
C PHE A 128 19.28 13.79 -8.34
N TYR A 129 18.88 13.25 -7.18
CA TYR A 129 18.61 11.83 -6.99
C TYR A 129 17.35 11.60 -6.19
N TYR A 130 16.74 10.43 -6.37
CA TYR A 130 15.68 9.98 -5.49
C TYR A 130 16.22 9.65 -4.09
N THR A 131 15.51 10.12 -3.06
CA THR A 131 15.78 9.77 -1.67
C THR A 131 14.67 8.87 -1.15
N GLN A 132 15.04 7.82 -0.42
CA GLN A 132 14.05 6.97 0.24
C GLN A 132 13.40 7.74 1.40
N ILE A 133 12.08 7.66 1.50
CA ILE A 133 11.31 8.33 2.55
C ILE A 133 11.46 7.58 3.88
N PHE A 134 11.86 8.32 4.92
CA PHE A 134 11.85 7.87 6.31
C PHE A 134 11.15 8.93 7.15
N ARG A 135 10.11 8.52 7.89
CA ARG A 135 9.28 9.44 8.68
C ARG A 135 9.70 9.45 10.13
N ALA A 136 9.82 10.64 10.72
CA ALA A 136 10.05 10.78 12.16
C ALA A 136 8.73 10.58 12.93
N PRO A 137 8.70 9.74 13.97
CA PRO A 137 7.49 9.51 14.75
C PRO A 137 7.22 10.68 15.70
N LEU A 138 6.02 11.24 15.61
CA LEU A 138 5.53 12.29 16.49
C LEU A 138 4.64 11.70 17.61
N LYS A 139 4.73 12.27 18.80
CA LYS A 139 3.89 11.88 19.95
C LYS A 139 2.65 12.76 20.02
N LEU A 140 1.47 12.15 19.94
CA LEU A 140 0.17 12.81 19.99
C LEU A 140 -0.53 12.51 21.32
N ASN A 141 -1.01 13.54 22.02
CA ASN A 141 -1.90 13.40 23.18
C ASN A 141 -3.30 13.90 22.85
N VAL A 142 -4.18 13.02 22.40
CA VAL A 142 -5.49 13.42 21.84
C VAL A 142 -6.43 14.10 22.84
N LYS A 143 -6.12 14.08 24.14
CA LYS A 143 -6.90 14.79 25.18
C LYS A 143 -6.60 16.28 25.22
N THR A 144 -5.36 16.67 24.95
CA THR A 144 -4.86 18.04 25.15
C THR A 144 -4.34 18.68 23.87
N TYR A 145 -4.22 17.91 22.79
CA TYR A 145 -3.65 18.39 21.54
C TYR A 145 -4.69 19.17 20.74
N ASP A 146 -4.27 20.34 20.26
CA ASP A 146 -5.02 21.21 19.36
C ASP A 146 -4.26 21.36 18.02
N ASP A 147 -4.89 21.98 17.02
CA ASP A 147 -4.30 22.17 15.70
C ASP A 147 -2.98 22.97 15.78
N ASP A 148 -1.92 22.47 15.15
CA ASP A 148 -0.59 23.11 15.17
C ASP A 148 0.13 22.97 13.82
N SER A 149 1.42 23.32 13.76
CA SER A 149 2.20 23.25 12.51
C SER A 149 2.42 21.84 11.96
N PHE A 150 2.18 20.78 12.75
CA PHE A 150 2.50 19.40 12.38
C PHE A 150 1.25 18.54 12.18
N ILE A 151 0.28 18.68 13.08
CA ILE A 151 -0.97 17.92 13.09
C ILE A 151 -2.11 18.82 12.65
N LYS A 152 -2.86 18.32 11.67
CA LYS A 152 -4.15 18.83 11.27
C LYS A 152 -5.24 18.22 12.14
N VAL A 153 -6.10 19.06 12.73
CA VAL A 153 -7.28 18.62 13.47
C VAL A 153 -8.55 19.00 12.71
N GLU A 154 -9.27 18.00 12.23
CA GLU A 154 -10.57 18.18 11.58
C GLU A 154 -11.70 17.91 12.59
N ASN A 155 -12.53 18.92 12.84
CA ASN A 155 -13.72 18.80 13.68
C ASN A 155 -14.90 18.34 12.82
N GLY A 156 -15.35 17.10 13.01
CA GLY A 156 -16.58 16.57 12.41
C GLY A 156 -17.72 16.52 13.43
N GLU A 157 -18.95 16.25 12.95
CA GLU A 157 -20.15 16.16 13.80
C GLU A 157 -20.03 15.14 14.95
N THR A 158 -19.20 14.12 14.74
CA THR A 158 -19.04 13.00 15.68
C THR A 158 -17.72 13.05 16.45
N GLY A 159 -16.93 14.11 16.31
CA GLY A 159 -15.68 14.31 17.04
C GLY A 159 -14.51 14.73 16.15
N LYS A 160 -13.29 14.52 16.63
CA LYS A 160 -12.06 15.05 16.03
C LYS A 160 -11.30 13.99 15.25
N VAL A 161 -10.71 14.36 14.12
CA VAL A 161 -9.78 13.53 13.35
C VAL A 161 -8.42 14.22 13.31
N PHE A 162 -7.39 13.50 13.74
CA PHE A 162 -6.00 13.94 13.80
C PHE A 162 -5.22 13.26 12.68
N THR A 163 -4.59 14.06 11.84
CA THR A 163 -3.72 13.61 10.74
C THR A 163 -2.46 14.47 10.69
N ILE A 164 -1.37 13.95 10.13
CA ILE A 164 -0.23 14.81 9.76
C ILE A 164 -0.67 15.70 8.59
N ARG A 165 -0.28 16.99 8.64
CA ARG A 165 -0.55 17.93 7.53
C ARG A 165 0.04 17.41 6.22
N ASP A 166 -0.64 17.69 5.11
CA ASP A 166 -0.34 17.08 3.81
C ASP A 166 1.11 17.34 3.36
N GLU A 167 1.60 18.56 3.58
CA GLU A 167 2.96 19.03 3.32
C GLU A 167 4.04 18.30 4.14
N LEU A 168 3.69 17.69 5.27
CA LEU A 168 4.61 16.99 6.17
C LEU A 168 4.46 15.47 6.15
N LYS A 169 3.56 14.92 5.32
CA LYS A 169 3.27 13.47 5.26
C LYS A 169 4.45 12.62 4.81
N ASP A 170 5.43 13.20 4.13
CA ASP A 170 6.66 12.50 3.76
C ASP A 170 7.71 12.54 4.88
N GLU A 171 7.58 13.43 5.85
CA GLU A 171 8.60 13.67 6.88
C GLU A 171 8.19 13.16 8.25
N LEU A 172 6.88 13.18 8.54
CA LEU A 172 6.34 12.87 9.86
C LEU A 172 5.26 11.78 9.79
N VAL A 173 5.12 11.06 10.90
CA VAL A 173 4.01 10.14 11.14
C VAL A 173 3.55 10.25 12.59
N ILE A 174 2.26 10.09 12.87
CA ILE A 174 1.79 9.96 14.25
C ILE A 174 2.31 8.61 14.78
N GLY A 175 3.32 8.66 15.64
CA GLY A 175 3.93 7.51 16.30
C GLY A 175 3.14 7.15 17.56
N ALA A 176 3.58 7.63 18.71
CA ALA A 176 2.89 7.33 19.98
C ALA A 176 1.58 8.11 20.12
N VAL A 177 0.51 7.43 20.53
CA VAL A 177 -0.81 8.01 20.79
C VAL A 177 -1.15 7.85 22.27
N ASN A 178 -1.44 8.97 22.92
CA ASN A 178 -1.80 9.05 24.32
C ASN A 178 -3.19 9.68 24.49
N TYR A 179 -3.85 9.37 25.61
CA TYR A 179 -5.03 10.09 26.08
C TYR A 179 -4.84 10.46 27.55
N GLY A 180 -4.51 11.72 27.81
CA GLY A 180 -4.07 12.14 29.13
C GLY A 180 -2.77 11.42 29.51
N GLU A 181 -2.82 10.61 30.56
CA GLU A 181 -1.67 9.85 31.07
C GLU A 181 -1.57 8.43 30.46
N TYR A 182 -2.60 7.98 29.75
CA TYR A 182 -2.63 6.63 29.19
C TYR A 182 -1.91 6.57 27.85
N ASN A 183 -0.92 5.68 27.74
CA ASN A 183 -0.33 5.29 26.45
C ASN A 183 -1.23 4.26 25.77
N ILE A 184 -1.87 4.68 24.67
CA ILE A 184 -2.85 3.87 23.94
C ILE A 184 -2.15 2.98 22.91
N ASN A 185 -1.19 3.56 22.18
CA ASN A 185 -0.44 2.87 21.16
C ASN A 185 0.96 3.47 21.00
N HIS A 186 1.97 2.63 20.84
CA HIS A 186 3.36 3.03 20.62
C HIS A 186 4.05 2.20 19.54
N ASP A 187 3.30 1.42 18.76
CA ASP A 187 3.88 0.61 17.69
C ASP A 187 4.24 1.54 16.52
N ILE A 188 5.53 1.55 16.18
CA ILE A 188 6.12 2.42 15.16
C ILE A 188 6.92 1.63 14.11
N GLU A 189 7.15 0.33 14.32
CA GLU A 189 8.03 -0.45 13.44
C GLU A 189 7.39 -0.61 12.06
N GLY A 190 8.00 0.01 11.06
CA GLY A 190 7.48 0.00 9.71
C GLY A 190 6.15 0.76 9.56
N LEU A 191 5.83 1.70 10.46
CA LEU A 191 4.65 2.54 10.35
C LEU A 191 4.83 3.56 9.20
N MET A 192 3.88 3.60 8.27
CA MET A 192 3.88 4.55 7.15
C MET A 192 2.91 5.70 7.36
N GLU A 193 1.72 5.38 7.86
CA GLU A 193 0.63 6.34 8.03
C GLU A 193 -0.17 5.96 9.28
N ARG A 194 -0.62 6.96 10.03
CA ARG A 194 -1.54 6.77 11.14
C ARG A 194 -2.53 7.93 11.21
N THR A 195 -3.80 7.57 11.31
CA THR A 195 -4.90 8.51 11.53
C THR A 195 -5.56 8.16 12.86
N VAL A 196 -5.85 9.19 13.66
CA VAL A 196 -6.51 9.00 14.96
C VAL A 196 -7.82 9.74 14.96
N ARG A 197 -8.91 9.06 15.30
CA ARG A 197 -10.23 9.65 15.44
C ARG A 197 -10.71 9.53 16.88
N VAL A 198 -11.15 10.64 17.45
CA VAL A 198 -11.75 10.70 18.78
C VAL A 198 -13.23 11.02 18.62
N VAL A 199 -14.08 10.14 19.16
CA VAL A 199 -15.52 10.34 19.22
C VAL A 199 -15.88 10.65 20.67
N GLU A 200 -16.33 11.87 20.92
CA GLU A 200 -16.68 12.36 22.25
C GLU A 200 -18.18 12.16 22.54
N GLY A 201 -18.50 12.00 23.82
CA GLY A 201 -19.86 11.74 24.32
C GLY A 201 -19.81 11.29 25.77
N ARG A 202 -20.84 10.58 26.24
CA ARG A 202 -20.80 9.93 27.58
C ARG A 202 -19.68 8.88 27.69
N VAL A 203 -19.29 8.32 26.55
CA VAL A 203 -18.19 7.37 26.41
C VAL A 203 -17.29 7.92 25.32
N VAL A 204 -15.99 7.97 25.57
CA VAL A 204 -15.00 8.41 24.57
C VAL A 204 -14.49 7.19 23.83
N TYR A 205 -14.56 7.23 22.50
CA TYR A 205 -13.92 6.22 21.65
C TYR A 205 -12.72 6.82 20.94
N ILE A 206 -11.60 6.10 20.97
CA ILE A 206 -10.40 6.44 20.21
C ILE A 206 -10.19 5.34 19.19
N ILE A 207 -10.24 5.70 17.92
CA ILE A 207 -10.09 4.80 16.78
C ILE A 207 -8.78 5.16 16.08
N ILE A 208 -7.85 4.21 16.02
CA ILE A 208 -6.53 4.39 15.40
C ILE A 208 -6.48 3.52 14.16
N VAL A 209 -6.30 4.13 12.99
CA VAL A 209 -6.04 3.42 11.73
C VAL A 209 -4.56 3.58 11.40
N SER A 210 -3.85 2.47 11.24
CA SER A 210 -2.40 2.45 10.96
C SER A 210 -2.11 1.65 9.70
N LYS A 211 -1.32 2.20 8.77
CA LYS A 211 -0.81 1.49 7.59
C LYS A 211 0.69 1.25 7.76
N TYR A 212 1.13 0.04 7.45
CA TYR A 212 2.52 -0.38 7.61
C TYR A 212 3.20 -0.68 6.27
N VAL A 213 4.54 -0.75 6.27
CA VAL A 213 5.38 -1.06 5.10
C VAL A 213 5.10 -2.44 4.51
N ASN A 214 4.48 -3.36 5.24
CA ASN A 214 4.00 -4.62 4.68
C ASN A 214 2.69 -4.47 3.88
N GLY A 215 2.13 -3.27 3.82
CA GLY A 215 0.85 -2.95 3.19
C GLY A 215 -0.37 -3.45 3.97
N ILE A 216 -0.20 -3.85 5.23
CA ILE A 216 -1.30 -4.18 6.14
C ILE A 216 -1.80 -2.89 6.77
N GLU A 217 -3.12 -2.76 6.82
CA GLU A 217 -3.83 -1.73 7.57
C GLU A 217 -4.46 -2.36 8.81
N PHE A 218 -4.31 -1.71 9.96
CA PHE A 218 -4.92 -2.10 11.21
C PHE A 218 -5.80 -0.98 11.75
N GLU A 219 -7.04 -1.29 12.06
CA GLU A 219 -7.92 -0.44 12.86
C GLU A 219 -7.91 -0.93 14.31
N MET A 220 -7.78 -0.03 15.28
CA MET A 220 -7.85 -0.35 16.71
C MET A 220 -8.83 0.59 17.38
N LYS A 221 -9.70 0.04 18.23
CA LYS A 221 -10.73 0.82 18.92
C LYS A 221 -10.57 0.70 20.43
N TYR A 222 -10.50 1.85 21.08
CA TYR A 222 -10.35 1.98 22.53
C TYR A 222 -11.59 2.69 23.07
N LYS A 223 -12.10 2.24 24.21
CA LYS A 223 -13.30 2.77 24.86
C LYS A 223 -12.95 3.23 26.26
N PHE A 224 -13.22 4.49 26.58
CA PHE A 224 -13.05 5.09 27.90
C PHE A 224 -14.41 5.45 28.48
N VAL A 225 -14.67 4.99 29.71
CA VAL A 225 -15.89 5.29 30.47
C VAL A 225 -15.49 6.13 31.68
N ASP A 226 -16.09 7.31 31.84
CA ASP A 226 -15.78 8.26 32.92
C ASP A 226 -14.28 8.60 33.05
N GLY A 227 -13.56 8.65 31.93
CA GLY A 227 -12.13 8.93 31.89
C GLY A 227 -11.24 7.83 32.49
N ARG A 228 -11.80 6.66 32.83
CA ARG A 228 -11.10 5.52 33.42
C ARG A 228 -10.85 4.42 32.40
N ILE A 229 -9.85 3.60 32.75
CA ILE A 229 -9.17 2.51 32.02
C ILE A 229 -9.80 2.13 30.68
N PRO A 230 -9.01 2.12 29.58
CA PRO A 230 -9.50 1.65 28.31
C PRO A 230 -9.86 0.16 28.40
N SER A 231 -11.12 -0.20 28.13
CA SER A 231 -11.41 -1.58 27.75
C SER A 231 -10.88 -1.77 26.32
N LEU A 232 -9.83 -2.56 26.17
CA LEU A 232 -9.23 -2.84 24.86
C LEU A 232 -10.12 -3.81 24.09
N SER A 233 -10.64 -3.39 22.95
CA SER A 233 -11.19 -4.31 21.95
C SER A 233 -10.38 -4.17 20.67
N ARG A 234 -9.36 -5.03 20.53
CA ARG A 234 -8.54 -5.08 19.32
C ARG A 234 -9.30 -5.85 18.24
N PHE A 235 -9.87 -5.13 17.29
CA PHE A 235 -10.44 -5.73 16.08
C PHE A 235 -9.44 -5.60 14.95
N SER A 236 -8.75 -6.67 14.57
CA SER A 236 -7.92 -6.63 13.36
C SER A 236 -8.82 -6.74 12.14
N ILE A 237 -9.17 -5.61 11.53
CA ILE A 237 -9.70 -5.64 10.17
C ILE A 237 -8.50 -5.63 9.24
N THR A 238 -8.09 -6.80 8.74
CA THR A 238 -7.19 -6.85 7.60
C THR A 238 -7.99 -6.36 6.40
N VAL A 239 -7.95 -5.06 6.13
CA VAL A 239 -8.46 -4.53 4.87
C VAL A 239 -7.48 -5.01 3.81
N ASN A 240 -7.74 -6.20 3.26
CA ASN A 240 -7.17 -6.55 1.98
C ASN A 240 -7.73 -5.52 1.01
N ILE A 241 -6.96 -4.47 0.73
CA ILE A 241 -7.23 -3.55 -0.38
C ILE A 241 -7.00 -4.35 -1.67
N LEU A 242 -7.94 -5.26 -1.93
CA LEU A 242 -8.38 -5.69 -3.24
C LEU A 242 -9.48 -4.70 -3.67
N LYS A 243 -9.26 -3.38 -3.53
CA LYS A 243 -10.13 -2.42 -4.21
C LYS A 243 -9.65 -2.27 -5.65
N LEU A 244 -10.14 -3.23 -6.45
CA LEU A 244 -10.57 -3.16 -7.86
C LEU A 244 -9.49 -2.91 -8.93
N ARG A 245 -9.53 -3.54 -10.12
CA ARG A 245 -10.52 -4.43 -10.76
C ARG A 245 -9.90 -5.77 -11.14
#